data_AF-A0A6V8MNP2-F1
#
_entry.id   AF-A0A6V8MNP2-F1
#
_cell.length_a   1.000
_cell.length_b   1.000
_cell.length_c   1.000
_cell.angle_alpha   90.00
_cell.angle_beta   90.00
_cell.angle_gamma   90.00
#
_symmetry.space_group_name_H-M   'P 1'
#
loop_
_entity.id
_entity.type
_entity.pdbx_description
1 polymer ?
#
loop_
_entity_poly.entity_id
_entity_poly.type
_entity_poly.pdbx_seq_one_letter_code
_entity_poly.pdbx_strand_id
1 'polypeptide(L)'
;MAGTHHRLYEITQQVQGDPLGNALMDEVLTTCFDFTLGNRQALERLMRALTRFNQHLASYDAPIASGLFQGTPQEVSRWAEQLMDEILEHGAHS
;
A
#
# COMPACT_ATOMS: atom_id res chain seq x y z
N MET A 1 4.73 -1.48 -17.69
CA MET A 1 3.77 -0.92 -16.72
C MET A 1 4.57 -0.57 -15.49
N ALA A 2 4.47 0.66 -14.97
CA ALA A 2 5.06 0.99 -13.67
C ALA A 2 4.39 0.09 -12.62
N GLY A 3 5.17 -0.79 -11.98
CA GLY A 3 4.66 -1.80 -11.05
C GLY A 3 4.07 -1.16 -9.79
N THR A 4 3.26 -1.93 -9.06
CA THR A 4 2.65 -1.50 -7.79
C THR A 4 3.68 -1.04 -6.77
N HIS A 5 4.86 -1.67 -6.78
CA HIS A 5 6.03 -1.31 -6.01
C HIS A 5 6.62 0.06 -6.38
N HIS A 6 6.58 0.47 -7.66
CA HIS A 6 7.09 1.79 -8.06
C HIS A 6 6.25 2.92 -7.46
N ARG A 7 4.92 2.77 -7.52
CA ARG A 7 3.99 3.74 -6.94
C ARG A 7 4.12 3.81 -5.42
N LEU A 8 4.28 2.65 -4.76
CA LEU A 8 4.58 2.58 -3.34
C LEU A 8 5.85 3.38 -3.03
N TYR A 9 6.95 3.10 -3.75
CA TYR A 9 8.23 3.77 -3.56
C TYR A 9 8.14 5.29 -3.71
N GLU A 10 7.48 5.79 -4.76
CA GLU A 10 7.27 7.23 -4.97
C GLU A 10 6.57 7.87 -3.76
N ILE A 11 5.51 7.24 -3.26
CA ILE A 11 4.75 7.75 -2.12
C ILE A 11 5.62 7.70 -0.85
N THR A 12 6.36 6.61 -0.62
CA THR A 12 7.24 6.47 0.56
C THR A 12 8.30 7.58 0.62
N GLN A 13 8.86 7.98 -0.53
CA GLN A 13 9.80 9.10 -0.59
C GLN A 13 9.15 10.44 -0.22
N GLN A 14 7.87 10.63 -0.58
CA GLN A 14 7.15 11.88 -0.33
C GLN A 14 6.62 11.99 1.11
N VAL A 15 6.21 10.88 1.72
CA VAL A 15 5.81 10.84 3.14
C VAL A 15 7.02 10.76 4.08
N GLN A 16 8.25 10.74 3.56
CA GLN A 16 9.46 10.68 4.36
C GLN A 16 9.57 11.94 5.24
N GLY A 17 9.47 11.73 6.56
CA GLY A 17 9.45 12.83 7.54
C GLY A 17 8.05 13.18 8.06
N ASP A 18 7.00 12.54 7.53
CA ASP A 18 5.65 12.58 8.09
C ASP A 18 5.41 11.36 9.01
N PRO A 19 5.37 11.54 10.33
CA PRO A 19 5.17 10.44 11.27
C PRO A 19 3.82 9.71 11.06
N LEU A 20 2.78 10.44 10.68
CA LEU A 20 1.45 9.86 10.45
C LEU A 20 1.43 9.11 9.12
N GLY A 21 2.01 9.69 8.06
CA GLY A 21 2.15 9.05 6.77
C GLY A 21 2.92 7.72 6.87
N ASN A 22 4.02 7.70 7.63
CA ASN A 22 4.80 6.49 7.88
C ASN A 22 4.02 5.42 8.65
N ALA A 23 3.29 5.81 9.71
CA ALA A 23 2.48 4.87 10.48
C ALA A 23 1.34 4.26 9.66
N LEU A 24 0.68 5.05 8.82
CA LEU A 24 -0.38 4.58 7.93
C LEU A 24 0.18 3.66 6.83
N MET A 25 1.38 3.96 6.32
CA MET A 25 2.06 3.08 5.37
C MET A 25 2.38 1.71 5.99
N ASP A 26 2.90 1.69 7.21
CA ASP A 26 3.19 0.46 7.95
C ASP A 26 1.91 -0.38 8.20
N GLU A 27 0.80 0.28 8.51
CA GLU A 27 -0.52 -0.36 8.62
C GLU A 27 -0.95 -1.03 7.30
N VAL A 28 -0.75 -0.37 6.15
CA VAL A 28 -1.04 -0.94 4.82
C VAL A 28 -0.16 -2.15 4.54
N LEU A 29 1.15 -2.06 4.77
CA LEU A 29 2.07 -3.17 4.49
C LEU A 29 1.81 -4.38 5.40
N THR A 30 1.56 -4.15 6.69
CA THR A 30 1.22 -5.20 7.65
C THR A 30 -0.07 -5.92 7.25
N THR A 31 -1.10 -5.16 6.85
CA THR A 31 -2.38 -5.77 6.44
C THR A 31 -2.30 -6.48 5.08
N CYS A 32 -1.45 -6.02 4.15
CA CYS A 32 -1.13 -6.77 2.94
C CYS A 32 -0.45 -8.11 3.27
N PHE A 33 0.53 -8.12 4.16
CA PHE A 33 1.22 -9.34 4.57
C PHE A 33 0.29 -10.33 5.26
N ASP A 34 -0.55 -9.86 6.20
CA ASP A 34 -1.56 -10.70 6.84
C ASP A 34 -2.54 -11.31 5.81
N PHE A 35 -2.91 -10.54 4.79
CA PHE A 35 -3.78 -11.00 3.72
C PHE A 35 -3.13 -12.12 2.90
N THR A 36 -1.86 -11.98 2.50
CA THR A 36 -1.15 -13.01 1.73
C THR A 36 -0.87 -14.28 2.54
N LEU A 37 -0.83 -14.19 3.88
CA LEU A 37 -0.82 -15.37 4.76
C LEU A 37 -2.17 -16.11 4.84
N GLY A 38 -3.20 -15.66 4.12
CA GLY A 38 -4.51 -16.30 4.05
C GLY A 38 -5.50 -15.85 5.13
N ASN A 39 -5.22 -14.74 5.83
CA ASN A 39 -6.16 -14.19 6.80
C ASN A 39 -7.34 -13.52 6.08
N ARG A 40 -8.49 -14.20 6.03
CA ARG A 40 -9.70 -13.69 5.37
C ARG A 40 -10.22 -12.36 5.94
N GLN A 41 -9.93 -12.05 7.21
CA GLN A 41 -10.32 -10.77 7.82
C GLN A 41 -9.35 -9.63 7.46
N ALA A 42 -8.17 -9.94 6.92
CA ALA A 42 -7.18 -8.93 6.57
C ALA A 42 -7.59 -8.11 5.34
N LEU A 43 -8.40 -8.64 4.41
CA LEU A 43 -8.88 -7.86 3.26
C LEU A 43 -9.70 -6.64 3.69
N GLU A 44 -10.63 -6.82 4.63
CA GLU A 44 -11.43 -5.70 5.15
C GLU A 44 -10.56 -4.68 5.89
N ARG A 45 -9.55 -5.15 6.64
CA ARG A 45 -8.60 -4.28 7.33
C ARG A 45 -7.73 -3.51 6.34
N LEU A 46 -7.24 -4.18 5.31
CA LEU A 46 -6.45 -3.60 4.23
C LEU A 46 -7.23 -2.51 3.49
N MET A 47 -8.49 -2.76 3.15
CA MET A 47 -9.34 -1.75 2.51
C MET A 47 -9.51 -0.51 3.38
N ARG A 48 -9.67 -0.69 4.70
CA ARG A 48 -9.75 0.44 5.65
C ARG A 48 -8.41 1.17 5.77
N ALA A 49 -7.29 0.44 5.85
CA ALA A 49 -5.95 1.00 5.90
C ALA A 49 -5.66 1.84 4.64
N LEU A 50 -5.93 1.29 3.45
CA LEU A 50 -5.82 2.00 2.17
C LEU A 50 -6.70 3.25 2.13
N THR A 51 -7.93 3.18 2.62
CA THR A 51 -8.83 4.34 2.67
C THR A 51 -8.26 5.45 3.54
N ARG A 52 -7.79 5.11 4.76
CA ARG A 52 -7.19 6.08 5.69
C ARG A 52 -5.90 6.68 5.11
N PHE A 53 -5.07 5.85 4.48
CA PHE A 53 -3.84 6.31 3.87
C PHE A 53 -4.11 7.23 2.68
N ASN A 54 -5.01 6.87 1.76
CA ASN A 54 -5.37 7.73 0.63
C ASN A 54 -6.01 9.05 1.08
N GLN A 55 -6.82 9.04 2.15
CA GLN A 55 -7.37 10.27 2.74
C GLN A 55 -6.28 11.18 3.29
N HIS A 56 -5.25 10.60 3.92
CA HIS A 56 -4.09 11.33 4.39
C HIS A 56 -3.28 11.91 3.23
N LEU A 57 -3.07 11.13 2.17
CA LEU A 57 -2.36 11.57 0.97
C LEU A 57 -3.10 12.69 0.21
N ALA A 58 -4.41 12.87 0.39
CA ALA A 58 -5.18 13.91 -0.30
C ALA A 58 -4.72 15.34 0.01
N SER A 59 -3.95 15.57 1.08
CA SER A 59 -3.34 16.87 1.39
C SER A 59 -2.02 17.13 0.67
N TYR A 60 -1.46 16.14 -0.02
CA TYR A 60 -0.20 16.26 -0.77
C TYR A 60 -0.45 16.81 -2.18
N ASP A 61 0.62 17.18 -2.89
CA ASP A 61 0.54 17.60 -4.29
C ASP A 61 0.28 16.42 -5.24
N ALA A 62 -0.27 16.72 -6.41
CA ALA A 62 -0.36 15.74 -7.48
C ALA A 62 1.05 15.29 -7.92
N PRO A 63 1.28 13.99 -8.21
CA PRO A 63 0.28 12.92 -8.31
C PRO A 63 -0.01 12.17 -7.00
N ILE A 64 0.63 12.53 -5.87
CA ILE A 64 0.50 11.80 -4.60
C ILE A 64 -0.91 11.89 -4.03
N ALA A 65 -1.57 13.05 -4.21
CA ALA A 65 -2.96 13.29 -3.84
C ALA A 65 -3.96 12.23 -4.35
N SER A 66 -3.62 11.53 -5.45
CA SER A 66 -4.46 10.48 -6.03
C SER A 66 -4.46 9.17 -5.22
N GLY A 67 -3.63 9.07 -4.19
CA GLY A 67 -3.53 7.90 -3.33
C GLY A 67 -2.60 6.81 -3.86
N LEU A 68 -2.47 5.76 -3.05
CA LEU A 68 -1.67 4.57 -3.33
C LEU A 68 -2.40 3.64 -4.29
N PHE A 69 -3.63 3.27 -3.92
CA PHE A 69 -4.49 2.39 -4.72
C PHE A 69 -5.95 2.52 -4.30
N GLN A 70 -6.89 2.46 -5.26
CA GLN A 70 -8.33 2.42 -5.01
C GLN A 70 -8.98 1.45 -5.98
N GLY A 71 -9.82 0.55 -5.46
CA GLY A 71 -10.52 -0.45 -6.27
C GLY A 71 -11.54 -1.24 -5.47
N THR A 72 -12.21 -2.16 -6.16
CA THR A 72 -13.09 -3.18 -5.57
C THR A 72 -12.31 -4.15 -4.68
N PRO A 73 -12.97 -4.92 -3.79
CA PRO A 73 -12.30 -5.91 -2.96
C PRO A 73 -11.43 -6.89 -3.76
N GLN A 74 -11.89 -7.33 -4.94
CA GLN A 74 -11.11 -8.25 -5.80
C GLN A 74 -9.87 -7.58 -6.39
N GLU A 75 -9.97 -6.31 -6.76
CA GLU A 75 -8.83 -5.54 -7.27
C GLU A 75 -7.81 -5.27 -6.16
N VAL A 76 -8.27 -4.96 -4.94
CA VAL A 76 -7.41 -4.79 -3.76
C VAL A 76 -6.69 -6.09 -3.41
N SER A 77 -7.38 -7.23 -3.47
CA SER A 77 -6.75 -8.54 -3.28
C SER A 77 -5.60 -8.80 -4.26
N ARG A 78 -5.87 -8.64 -5.56
CA ARG A 78 -4.85 -8.84 -6.61
C ARG A 78 -3.69 -7.88 -6.47
N TRP A 79 -4.00 -6.62 -6.15
CA TRP A 79 -2.99 -5.60 -5.91
C TRP A 79 -2.09 -5.94 -4.72
N ALA A 80 -2.66 -6.45 -3.63
CA ALA A 80 -1.90 -6.85 -2.44
C ALA A 80 -1.00 -8.06 -2.70
N GLU A 81 -1.52 -9.06 -3.42
CA GLU A 81 -0.74 -10.22 -3.87
C GLU A 81 0.44 -9.78 -4.73
N GLN A 82 0.18 -8.96 -5.76
CA GLN A 82 1.24 -8.43 -6.64
C GLN A 82 2.28 -7.61 -5.86
N LEU A 83 1.84 -6.76 -4.92
CA LEU A 83 2.75 -5.94 -4.14
C LEU A 83 3.67 -6.80 -3.26
N MET A 84 3.13 -7.83 -2.60
CA MET A 84 3.92 -8.72 -1.76
C MET A 84 4.87 -9.58 -2.58
N ASP A 85 4.43 -10.08 -3.74
CA ASP A 85 5.31 -10.81 -4.66
C ASP A 85 6.47 -9.91 -5.12
N GLU A 86 6.19 -8.68 -5.57
CA GLU A 86 7.21 -7.71 -5.97
C GLU A 86 8.18 -7.40 -4.81
N ILE A 87 7.69 -7.20 -3.59
CA ILE A 87 8.55 -6.93 -2.41
C ILE A 87 9.43 -8.14 -2.08
N LEU A 88 8.90 -9.37 -2.12
CA LEU A 88 9.64 -10.59 -1.82
C LEU A 88 10.69 -10.90 -2.90
N GLU A 89 10.35 -10.73 -4.17
CA GLU A 89 11.30 -10.93 -5.29
C GLU A 89 12.45 -9.92 -5.25
N HIS A 90 12.15 -8.65 -4.90
CA HIS A 90 13.16 -7.60 -4.75
C HIS A 90 14.00 -7.76 -3.46
N GLY A 91 13.41 -8.25 -2.36
CA GLY A 91 14.11 -8.50 -1.10
C GLY A 91 15.07 -9.70 -1.15
N ALA A 92 14.83 -10.67 -2.03
CA ALA A 92 15.68 -11.86 -2.18
C ALA A 92 17.01 -11.61 -2.92
N HIS A 93 17.18 -10.45 -3.55
CA HIS A 93 18.38 -10.08 -4.34
C HIS A 93 19.27 -9.03 -3.66
N SER A 94 19.07 -8.75 -2.36
CA SER A 94 19.87 -7.79 -1.58
C SER A 94 20.89 -8.47 -0.66
#